data_AF-A0A535RB47-F1
#
_entry.id   AF-A0A535RB47-F1
#
_cell.length_a   1.000
_cell.length_b   1.000
_cell.length_c   1.000
_cell.angle_alpha   90.00
_cell.angle_beta   90.00
_cell.angle_gamma   90.00
#
_symmetry.space_group_name_H-M   'P 1'
#
loop_
_entity.id
_entity.type
_entity.pdbx_description
1 polymer ?
#
loop_
_entity_poly.entity_id
_entity_poly.type
_entity_poly.pdbx_seq_one_letter_code
_entity_poly.pdbx_strand_id
1 'polypeptide(L)' 'MPNNLLPGVSAKDISTRRLRVHYIESGAEDGIPVLLLHGNLSTGRFFEHLLPGAPDRYRFIAPDMRGFGTTERVPI' A
#
# COMPACT_ATOMS: atom_id res chain seq x y z
N MET A 1 14.10 5.70 2.19
CA MET A 1 14.22 5.61 3.66
C MET A 1 14.27 4.13 4.02
N PRO A 2 15.13 3.69 4.95
CA PRO A 2 15.15 2.29 5.36
C PRO A 2 13.75 1.90 5.86
N ASN A 3 13.35 0.69 5.49
CA ASN A 3 11.99 0.19 5.53
C ASN A 3 11.56 -0.10 6.99
N ASN A 4 11.28 0.95 7.77
CA ASN A 4 10.74 0.83 9.12
C ASN A 4 9.24 0.52 9.06
N LEU A 5 8.88 -0.59 8.41
CA LEU A 5 7.50 -1.07 8.38
C LEU A 5 7.25 -2.02 9.55
N LEU A 6 6.00 -2.06 10.02
CA LEU A 6 5.58 -3.02 11.04
C LEU A 6 5.76 -4.47 10.53
N PRO A 7 6.04 -5.44 11.42
CA PRO A 7 6.18 -6.84 11.05
C PRO A 7 4.99 -7.36 10.23
N GLY A 8 5.28 -8.13 9.18
CA GLY A 8 4.25 -8.65 8.28
C GLY A 8 3.76 -7.66 7.23
N VAL A 9 4.32 -6.44 7.17
CA VAL A 9 4.02 -5.45 6.13
C VAL A 9 5.22 -5.32 5.19
N SER A 10 4.96 -5.37 3.90
CA SER A 10 5.97 -5.16 2.85
C SER A 10 5.57 -3.99 1.96
N ALA A 11 6.56 -3.32 1.36
CA ALA A 11 6.33 -2.31 0.33
C ALA A 11 6.76 -2.85 -1.03
N LYS A 12 6.00 -2.52 -2.07
CA LYS A 12 6.27 -2.90 -3.45
C LYS A 12 5.92 -1.75 -4.39
N ASP A 13 6.50 -1.81 -5.59
CA ASP A 13 6.16 -0.93 -6.69
C ASP A 13 5.61 -1.77 -7.85
N ILE A 14 4.56 -1.29 -8.50
CA ILE A 14 4.00 -1.91 -9.71
C ILE A 14 3.94 -0.90 -10.85
N SER A 15 4.48 -1.29 -12.01
CA SER A 15 4.38 -0.49 -13.22
C SER A 15 3.02 -0.69 -13.87
N THR A 16 2.27 0.39 -14.05
CA THR A 16 1.05 0.41 -14.87
C THR A 16 1.33 1.14 -16.19
N ARG A 17 0.38 1.10 -17.13
CA ARG A 17 0.47 1.90 -18.37
C ARG A 17 0.60 3.42 -18.11
N ARG A 18 0.13 3.90 -16.96
CA ARG A 18 0.02 5.35 -16.69
C ARG A 18 1.06 5.88 -15.72
N LEU A 19 1.55 5.06 -14.80
CA LEU A 19 2.52 5.43 -13.77
C LEU A 19 3.05 4.21 -13.02
N ARG A 20 4.22 4.35 -12.39
CA ARG A 20 4.69 3.44 -11.33
C ARG A 20 3.97 3.78 -10.02
N VAL A 21 3.24 2.79 -9.48
CA VAL A 21 2.46 2.92 -8.24
C VAL A 21 3.20 2.23 -7.12
N HIS A 22 3.42 2.96 -6.03
CA HIS A 22 3.93 2.41 -4.78
C HIS A 22 2.76 1.93 -3.91
N TYR A 23 2.92 0.81 -3.21
CA TYR A 23 1.94 0.32 -2.25
C TYR A 23 2.58 -0.47 -1.13
N ILE A 24 1.93 -0.50 0.03
CA ILE A 24 2.22 -1.49 1.07
C ILE A 24 1.19 -2.61 1.02
N GLU A 25 1.60 -3.82 1.40
CA GLU A 25 0.71 -4.97 1.51
C GLU A 25 1.03 -5.84 2.72
N SER A 26 0.03 -6.61 3.15
CA SER A 26 0.11 -7.61 4.20
C SER A 26 -0.91 -8.74 3.94
N GLY A 27 -0.64 -9.93 4.47
CA GLY A 27 -1.44 -11.13 4.25
C GLY A 27 -0.94 -12.01 3.11
N ALA A 28 -1.55 -13.19 2.97
CA ALA A 28 -1.17 -14.18 1.97
C ALA A 28 -1.52 -13.72 0.54
N GLU A 29 -0.73 -14.14 -0.45
CA GLU A 29 -0.91 -13.71 -1.84
C GLU A 29 -2.25 -14.15 -2.46
N ASP A 30 -2.78 -15.28 -1.99
CA ASP A 30 -4.05 -15.91 -2.35
C ASP A 30 -5.23 -15.52 -1.43
N GLY A 31 -5.01 -14.62 -0.46
CA GLY A 31 -6.06 -14.07 0.38
C GLY A 31 -7.07 -13.20 -0.38
N ILE A 32 -8.26 -13.00 0.20
CA ILE A 32 -9.29 -12.14 -0.39
C ILE A 32 -8.77 -10.69 -0.44
N PRO A 33 -8.65 -10.06 -1.61
CA PRO A 33 -8.04 -8.74 -1.71
C PRO A 33 -8.91 -7.65 -1.10
N VAL A 34 -8.31 -6.79 -0.29
CA VAL A 34 -8.92 -5.60 0.31
C VAL A 34 -8.06 -4.39 -0.02
N LEU A 35 -8.65 -3.42 -0.73
CA LEU A 35 -7.99 -2.18 -1.13
C LEU A 35 -8.26 -1.07 -0.11
N LEU A 36 -7.20 -0.50 0.46
CA LEU A 36 -7.29 0.56 1.46
C LEU A 36 -6.85 1.89 0.83
N LEU A 37 -7.83 2.74 0.54
CA LEU A 37 -7.61 4.04 -0.14
C LEU A 37 -7.53 5.16 0.88
N HIS A 38 -6.39 5.85 0.92
CA HIS A 38 -6.17 6.96 1.85
C HIS A 38 -6.86 8.26 1.38
N GLY A 39 -7.09 9.17 2.32
CA GLY A 39 -7.62 10.51 2.05
C GLY A 39 -6.52 11.54 1.71
N ASN A 40 -6.86 12.83 1.80
CA ASN A 40 -5.89 13.90 1.52
C ASN A 40 -4.73 13.94 2.54
N LEU A 41 -3.58 14.47 2.11
CA LEU A 41 -2.36 14.64 2.93
C LEU A 41 -1.83 13.34 3.57
N SER A 42 -2.01 12.20 2.88
CA SER A 42 -1.65 10.88 3.40
C SER A 42 -1.03 9.97 2.34
N THR A 43 -0.71 8.74 2.74
CA THR A 43 -0.13 7.67 1.90
C THR A 43 -0.77 6.32 2.28
N GLY A 44 -0.46 5.25 1.55
CA GLY A 44 -0.93 3.90 1.91
C GLY A 44 -0.54 3.51 3.35
N ARG A 45 0.56 4.07 3.86
CA ARG A 45 1.04 3.90 5.23
C ARG A 45 0.05 4.34 6.32
N PHE A 46 -0.95 5.17 6.00
CA PHE A 46 -2.00 5.53 6.94
C PHE A 46 -2.63 4.31 7.63
N PHE A 47 -2.77 3.21 6.89
CA PHE A 47 -3.40 1.98 7.37
C PHE A 47 -2.42 0.98 8.00
N GLU A 48 -1.12 1.26 8.03
CA GLU A 48 -0.08 0.32 8.49
C GLU A 48 -0.40 -0.27 9.88
N HIS A 49 -0.90 0.56 10.79
CA HIS A 49 -1.26 0.18 12.16
C HIS A 49 -2.42 -0.83 12.25
N LEU A 50 -3.21 -1.03 11.18
CA LEU A 50 -4.31 -1.98 11.11
C LEU A 50 -3.87 -3.37 10.63
N LEU A 51 -2.69 -3.47 10.01
CA LEU A 51 -2.25 -4.68 9.33
C LEU A 51 -1.72 -5.76 10.30
N PRO A 52 -0.99 -5.43 11.38
CA PRO A 52 -0.60 -6.42 12.37
C PRO A 52 -1.82 -7.06 13.04
N GLY A 53 -1.93 -8.38 12.96
CA GLY A 53 -3.04 -9.13 13.54
C GLY A 53 -4.36 -9.02 12.76
N ALA A 54 -4.34 -8.47 11.55
CA ALA A 54 -5.50 -8.51 10.67
C ALA A 54 -5.84 -9.97 10.28
N PRO A 55 -7.11 -10.29 9.96
CA PRO A 55 -7.49 -11.66 9.67
C PRO A 55 -6.76 -12.26 8.46
N ASP A 56 -6.14 -13.43 8.64
CA ASP A 56 -5.28 -14.10 7.64
C ASP A 56 -5.98 -14.44 6.32
N ARG A 57 -7.33 -14.46 6.29
CA ARG A 57 -8.11 -14.68 5.07
C ARG A 57 -8.05 -13.52 4.07
N TYR A 58 -7.52 -12.37 4.47
CA TYR A 58 -7.47 -11.16 3.65
C TYR A 58 -6.05 -10.83 3.20
N ARG A 59 -5.95 -10.32 1.98
CA ARG A 59 -4.76 -9.67 1.44
C ARG A 59 -5.00 -8.17 1.39
N PHE A 60 -4.35 -7.42 2.24
CA PHE A 60 -4.50 -5.96 2.29
C PHE A 60 -3.51 -5.30 1.34
N ILE A 61 -4.00 -4.36 0.53
CA ILE A 61 -3.21 -3.59 -0.42
C ILE A 61 -3.54 -2.12 -0.19
N ALA A 62 -2.55 -1.31 0.19
CA ALA A 62 -2.71 0.11 0.45
C ALA A 62 -1.76 0.91 -0.46
N PRO A 63 -2.23 1.36 -1.63
CA PRO A 63 -1.43 2.15 -2.55
C PRO A 63 -1.30 3.61 -2.11
N ASP A 64 -0.17 4.22 -2.47
CA ASP A 64 -0.06 5.67 -2.52
C ASP A 64 -0.82 6.17 -3.75
N MET A 65 -1.84 7.00 -3.56
CA MET A 65 -2.61 7.55 -4.68
C MET A 65 -1.73 8.45 -5.56
N ARG A 66 -2.14 8.65 -6.82
CA ARG A 66 -1.43 9.53 -7.77
C ARG A 66 -1.13 10.89 -7.14
N GLY A 67 0.13 11.31 -7.20
CA GLY A 67 0.60 12.58 -6.65
C GLY A 67 1.04 12.50 -5.17
N PHE A 68 0.77 11.40 -4.49
CA PHE A 68 1.09 11.17 -3.08
C PHE A 68 2.25 10.19 -2.90
N GLY A 69 2.90 10.30 -1.74
CA GLY A 69 3.92 9.36 -1.28
C GLY A 69 5.04 9.12 -2.30
N THR A 70 5.28 7.84 -2.57
CA THR A 70 6.34 7.33 -3.45
C THR A 70 5.81 6.98 -4.85
N THR A 71 4.48 6.98 -5.05
CA THR A 71 3.89 6.84 -6.39
C THR A 71 4.40 7.94 -7.31
N GLU A 72 4.74 7.57 -8.54
CA GLU A 72 5.31 8.46 -9.53
C GLU A 72 4.43 9.72 -9.73
N ARG A 73 5.07 10.88 -9.67
CA ARG A 73 4.41 12.17 -9.83
C ARG A 73 4.33 12.55 -11.30
N VAL A 74 3.16 12.34 -11.89
CA VAL A 74 2.79 12.83 -13.22
C VAL A 74 1.61 13.80 -13.11
N PRO A 75 1.44 14.75 -14.05
CA PRO A 75 0.23 15.57 -14.12
C PRO A 75 -1.05 14.73 -14.14
N ILE A 76 -2.12 15.26 -13.53
CA ILE A 76 -3.43 14.59 -13.47
C ILE A 76 -4.12 14.68 -14.82
#